data_AF-A0A1V3KUI7-F1
#
_entry.id   AF-A0A1V3KUI7-F1
#
_cell.length_a   1.000
_cell.length_b   1.000
_cell.length_c   1.000
_cell.angle_alpha   90.00
_cell.angle_beta   90.00
_cell.angle_gamma   90.00
#
_symmetry.space_group_name_H-M   'P 1'
#
loop_
_entity.id
_entity.type
_entity.pdbx_description
1 polymer ?
#
loop_
_entity_poly.entity_id
_entity_poly.type
_entity_poly.pdbx_seq_one_letter_code
_entity_poly.pdbx_strand_id
1 'polypeptide(L)'
;MLLTENELKPFNKKIEKGNKLDEKGKHQEAIKIYLEAWNDLPEPKLAQPERIANWLMNSIVNCYIDQNDFLNAKMWAKKTLETERAKDPINFYEHFQMGAIYFELNEYDNALDFFETVYQRAQKRGFQEFDKKYWEFYSKNKK
;
A
#
# COMPACT_ATOMS: atom_id res chain seq x y z
N MET A 1 -10.15 20.40 7.56
CA MET A 1 -10.24 21.26 6.37
C MET A 1 -9.79 20.43 5.17
N LEU A 2 -10.51 20.50 4.05
CA LEU A 2 -10.07 19.86 2.80
C LEU A 2 -9.19 20.83 2.03
N LEU A 3 -8.05 20.35 1.56
CA LEU A 3 -7.09 21.15 0.78
C LEU A 3 -7.61 21.39 -0.63
N THR A 4 -7.38 22.58 -1.17
CA THR A 4 -7.53 22.86 -2.60
C THR A 4 -6.38 22.25 -3.41
N GLU A 5 -6.55 22.14 -4.73
CA GLU A 5 -5.50 21.68 -5.64
C GLU A 5 -4.17 22.43 -5.44
N ASN A 6 -4.22 23.75 -5.25
CA ASN A 6 -3.02 24.56 -5.03
C ASN A 6 -2.33 24.23 -3.70
N GLU A 7 -3.10 23.92 -2.66
CA GLU A 7 -2.59 23.56 -1.34
C GLU A 7 -2.09 22.11 -1.29
N LEU A 8 -2.46 21.25 -2.24
CA LEU A 8 -1.92 19.90 -2.41
C LEU A 8 -0.54 19.88 -3.08
N LYS A 9 -0.19 20.89 -3.88
CA LYS A 9 1.09 20.96 -4.63
C LYS A 9 2.33 20.72 -3.75
N PRO A 10 2.46 21.28 -2.54
CA PRO A 10 3.60 21.00 -1.66
C PRO A 10 3.68 19.52 -1.25
N PHE A 11 2.55 18.87 -0.98
CA PHE A 11 2.50 17.46 -0.63
C PHE A 11 2.85 16.58 -1.83
N ASN A 12 2.31 16.86 -3.01
CA ASN A 12 2.65 16.15 -4.24
C ASN A 12 4.17 16.20 -4.50
N LYS A 13 4.80 17.38 -4.35
CA LYS A 13 6.26 17.53 -4.46
C LYS A 13 7.02 16.71 -3.42
N LYS A 14 6.54 16.63 -2.17
CA LYS A 14 7.16 15.78 -1.13
C LYS A 14 7.06 14.30 -1.53
N ILE A 15 5.90 13.85 -2.00
CA ILE A 15 5.72 12.45 -2.42
C ILE A 15 6.62 12.12 -3.62
N GLU A 16 6.63 12.96 -4.65
CA GLU A 16 7.52 12.77 -5.81
C GLU A 16 9.01 12.75 -5.42
N LYS A 17 9.42 13.60 -4.47
CA LYS A 17 10.78 13.59 -3.93
C LYS A 17 11.09 12.28 -3.20
N GLY A 18 10.15 11.80 -2.38
CA GLY A 18 10.24 10.50 -1.73
C GLY A 18 10.39 9.38 -2.76
N ASN A 19 9.55 9.37 -3.82
CA ASN A 19 9.56 8.32 -4.84
C ASN A 19 10.92 8.27 -5.55
N LYS A 20 11.50 9.43 -5.88
CA LYS A 20 12.86 9.51 -6.47
C LYS A 20 13.98 9.03 -5.56
N LEU A 21 13.80 9.06 -4.24
CA LEU A 21 14.74 8.49 -3.28
C LEU A 21 14.55 6.98 -3.19
N ASP A 22 13.29 6.55 -3.14
CA ASP A 22 12.90 5.15 -3.11
C ASP A 22 13.43 4.38 -4.33
N GLU A 23 13.25 4.94 -5.54
CA GLU A 23 13.80 4.42 -6.80
C GLU A 23 15.34 4.28 -6.79
N LYS A 24 16.03 5.02 -5.90
CA LYS A 24 17.50 4.95 -5.72
C LYS A 24 17.91 4.01 -4.58
N GLY A 25 16.98 3.24 -4.02
CA GLY A 25 17.19 2.36 -2.87
C GLY A 25 17.32 3.10 -1.54
N LYS A 26 17.02 4.41 -1.49
CA LYS A 26 17.12 5.22 -0.27
C LYS A 26 15.81 5.20 0.51
N HIS A 27 15.32 3.99 0.81
CA HIS A 27 14.00 3.75 1.38
C HIS A 27 13.77 4.47 2.72
N GLN A 28 14.76 4.49 3.61
CA GLN A 28 14.65 5.19 4.90
C GLN A 28 14.52 6.72 4.75
N GLU A 29 15.28 7.31 3.81
CA GLU A 29 15.16 8.74 3.50
C GLU A 29 13.78 9.06 2.90
N ALA A 30 13.27 8.18 2.03
CA ALA A 30 11.95 8.30 1.42
C ALA A 30 10.84 8.22 2.48
N ILE A 31 10.86 7.20 3.34
CA ILE A 31 9.90 7.02 4.45
C ILE A 31 9.85 8.26 5.33
N LYS A 32 11.00 8.84 5.69
CA LYS A 32 11.03 10.06 6.50
C LYS A 32 10.24 11.19 5.85
N ILE A 33 10.42 11.41 4.54
CA ILE A 33 9.68 12.43 3.80
C ILE A 33 8.18 12.14 3.74
N TYR A 34 7.79 10.88 3.51
CA TYR A 34 6.37 10.51 3.48
C TYR A 34 5.71 10.66 4.85
N LEU A 35 6.38 10.27 5.93
CA LEU A 35 5.86 10.43 7.29
C LEU A 35 5.72 11.90 7.69
N GLU A 36 6.69 12.74 7.31
CA GLU A 36 6.57 14.19 7.46
C GLU A 36 5.35 14.73 6.69
N ALA A 37 5.18 14.33 5.42
CA ALA A 37 4.01 14.74 4.62
C ALA A 37 2.69 14.21 5.20
N TRP A 38 2.66 12.99 5.73
CA TRP A 38 1.50 12.41 6.39
C TRP A 38 1.12 13.19 7.65
N ASN A 39 2.10 13.52 8.50
CA ASN A 39 1.86 14.25 9.74
C ASN A 39 1.35 15.67 9.48
N ASP A 40 1.86 16.33 8.44
CA ASP A 40 1.45 17.68 8.03
C ASP A 40 0.05 17.72 7.39
N LEU A 41 -0.48 16.57 6.94
CA LEU A 41 -1.76 16.51 6.23
C LEU A 41 -2.93 16.82 7.20
N PRO A 42 -3.80 17.79 6.90
CA PRO A 42 -4.87 18.17 7.82
C PRO A 42 -5.95 17.09 7.94
N GLU A 43 -6.60 17.05 9.10
CA GLU A 43 -7.78 16.20 9.27
C GLU A 43 -9.01 16.75 8.52
N PRO A 44 -9.88 15.88 7.98
CA PRO A 44 -9.77 14.42 7.97
C PRO A 44 -8.83 13.91 6.86
N LYS A 45 -7.75 13.20 7.21
CA LYS A 45 -6.68 12.79 6.26
C LYS A 45 -7.21 11.93 5.10
N LEU A 46 -8.02 10.93 5.40
CA LEU A 46 -8.53 9.98 4.38
C LEU A 46 -9.52 10.62 3.41
N ALA A 47 -10.11 11.76 3.77
CA ALA A 47 -11.05 12.49 2.92
C ALA A 47 -10.36 13.57 2.07
N GLN A 48 -9.04 13.73 2.17
CA GLN A 48 -8.33 14.74 1.39
C GLN A 48 -8.46 14.45 -0.12
N PRO A 49 -8.56 15.50 -0.96
CA PRO A 49 -8.77 15.32 -2.40
C PRO A 49 -7.61 14.60 -3.09
N GLU A 50 -7.87 14.19 -4.33
CA GLU A 50 -6.90 13.46 -5.18
C GLU A 50 -6.36 12.17 -4.55
N ARG A 51 -7.00 11.67 -3.48
CA ARG A 51 -6.59 10.47 -2.75
C ARG A 51 -5.14 10.58 -2.24
N ILE A 52 -4.69 11.78 -1.89
CA ILE A 52 -3.29 12.03 -1.51
C ILE A 52 -2.86 11.19 -0.29
N ALA A 53 -3.76 10.98 0.67
CA ALA A 53 -3.53 10.09 1.81
C ALA A 53 -3.28 8.64 1.36
N ASN A 54 -4.05 8.15 0.38
CA ASN A 54 -3.85 6.81 -0.17
C ASN A 54 -2.49 6.69 -0.86
N TRP A 55 -2.08 7.71 -1.62
CA TRP A 55 -0.77 7.72 -2.27
C TRP A 55 0.36 7.65 -1.24
N LEU A 56 0.34 8.52 -0.24
CA LEU A 56 1.32 8.52 0.85
C LEU A 56 1.43 7.17 1.55
N MET A 57 0.29 6.59 1.97
CA MET A 57 0.30 5.32 2.68
C MET A 57 0.82 4.18 1.81
N ASN A 58 0.43 4.10 0.53
CA ASN A 58 0.95 3.07 -0.37
C ASN A 58 2.46 3.22 -0.60
N SER A 59 2.97 4.45 -0.77
CA SER A 59 4.40 4.70 -0.87
C SER A 59 5.15 4.25 0.39
N ILE A 60 4.62 4.53 1.58
CA ILE A 60 5.22 4.07 2.85
C ILE A 60 5.23 2.54 2.94
N VAL A 61 4.11 1.88 2.59
CA VAL A 61 4.00 0.42 2.60
C VAL A 61 5.05 -0.20 1.68
N ASN A 62 5.19 0.31 0.45
CA ASN A 62 6.17 -0.20 -0.51
C ASN A 62 7.60 -0.07 -0.01
N CYS A 63 7.99 1.09 0.54
CA CYS A 63 9.34 1.26 1.11
C CYS A 63 9.64 0.32 2.29
N TYR A 64 8.62 -0.03 3.09
CA TYR A 64 8.79 -1.01 4.17
C TYR A 64 8.89 -2.43 3.63
N ILE A 65 8.11 -2.79 2.61
CA ILE A 65 8.22 -4.07 1.89
C ILE A 65 9.62 -4.22 1.29
N ASP A 66 10.14 -3.20 0.62
CA ASP A 66 11.47 -3.23 -0.02
C ASP A 66 12.61 -3.38 0.99
N GLN A 67 12.39 -2.94 2.24
CA GLN A 67 13.31 -3.15 3.36
C GLN A 67 13.10 -4.48 4.09
N ASN A 68 12.14 -5.32 3.66
CA ASN A 68 11.69 -6.51 4.37
C ASN A 68 11.18 -6.24 5.80
N ASP A 69 10.76 -5.00 6.08
CA ASP A 69 10.17 -4.60 7.37
C ASP A 69 8.65 -4.80 7.32
N PHE A 70 8.25 -6.06 7.30
CA PHE A 70 6.85 -6.44 7.14
C PHE A 70 5.97 -6.08 8.34
N LEU A 71 6.56 -5.90 9.52
CA LEU A 71 5.81 -5.46 10.70
C LEU A 71 5.33 -4.02 10.55
N ASN A 72 6.20 -3.09 10.14
CA ASN A 72 5.80 -1.73 9.87
C ASN A 72 4.92 -1.63 8.60
N ALA A 73 5.23 -2.41 7.57
CA ALA A 73 4.38 -2.49 6.38
C ALA A 73 2.93 -2.88 6.75
N LYS A 74 2.74 -3.89 7.62
CA LYS A 74 1.43 -4.33 8.10
C LYS A 74 0.66 -3.23 8.79
N MET A 75 1.31 -2.42 9.62
CA MET A 75 0.66 -1.30 10.33
C MET A 75 0.09 -0.26 9.35
N TRP A 76 0.84 0.07 8.30
CA TRP A 76 0.42 1.04 7.29
C TRP A 76 -0.59 0.46 6.29
N ALA A 77 -0.41 -0.79 5.85
CA ALA A 77 -1.32 -1.47 4.94
C ALA A 77 -2.72 -1.64 5.54
N LYS A 78 -2.84 -1.84 6.86
CA LYS A 78 -4.16 -1.83 7.52
C LYS A 78 -4.90 -0.50 7.32
N LYS A 79 -4.19 0.63 7.30
CA LYS A 79 -4.80 1.95 7.07
C LYS A 79 -5.23 2.14 5.61
N THR A 80 -4.52 1.57 4.64
CA THR A 80 -4.93 1.67 3.22
C THR A 80 -6.24 0.93 2.96
N LEU A 81 -6.51 -0.15 3.70
CA LEU A 81 -7.78 -0.90 3.63
C LEU A 81 -9.00 -0.08 4.09
N GLU A 82 -8.81 0.98 4.88
CA GLU A 82 -9.90 1.86 5.33
C GLU A 82 -10.38 2.82 4.22
N THR A 83 -9.60 2.98 3.15
CA THR A 83 -9.90 3.91 2.06
C THR A 83 -11.07 3.42 1.19
N GLU A 84 -11.83 4.36 0.63
CA GLU A 84 -12.89 4.05 -0.35
C GLU A 84 -12.34 3.31 -1.59
N ARG A 85 -11.07 3.58 -1.97
CA ARG A 85 -10.40 2.84 -3.05
C ARG A 85 -10.31 1.35 -2.74
N ALA A 86 -9.88 0.99 -1.53
CA ALA A 86 -9.72 -0.41 -1.15
C ALA A 86 -11.06 -1.15 -1.05
N LYS A 87 -12.15 -0.45 -0.67
CA LYS A 87 -13.51 -1.02 -0.61
C LYS A 87 -14.12 -1.28 -1.99
N ASP A 88 -13.71 -0.53 -3.01
CA ASP A 88 -14.17 -0.71 -4.37
C ASP A 88 -13.73 -2.09 -4.93
N PRO A 89 -14.68 -2.96 -5.35
CA PRO A 89 -14.39 -4.29 -5.88
C PRO A 89 -13.51 -4.30 -7.14
N ILE A 90 -13.39 -3.18 -7.85
CA ILE A 90 -12.51 -3.07 -9.03
C ILE A 90 -11.04 -3.06 -8.61
N ASN A 91 -10.72 -2.52 -7.43
CA ASN A 91 -9.35 -2.43 -6.92
C ASN A 91 -9.00 -3.67 -6.11
N PHE A 92 -7.82 -4.23 -6.32
CA PHE A 92 -7.31 -5.39 -5.57
C PHE A 92 -5.94 -5.14 -4.94
N TYR A 93 -5.27 -4.03 -5.27
CA TYR A 93 -3.87 -3.80 -4.95
C TYR A 93 -3.58 -3.77 -3.44
N GLU A 94 -4.39 -3.05 -2.65
CA GLU A 94 -4.25 -2.99 -1.20
C GLU A 94 -4.45 -4.37 -0.55
N HIS A 95 -5.37 -5.17 -1.09
CA HIS A 95 -5.60 -6.54 -0.62
C HIS A 95 -4.42 -7.44 -1.00
N PHE A 96 -3.85 -7.25 -2.18
CA PHE A 96 -2.65 -7.96 -2.59
C PHE A 96 -1.46 -7.63 -1.68
N GLN A 97 -1.19 -6.34 -1.41
CA GLN A 97 -0.13 -5.93 -0.49
C GLN A 97 -0.33 -6.57 0.89
N MET A 98 -1.55 -6.56 1.42
CA MET A 98 -1.83 -7.15 2.73
C MET A 98 -1.59 -8.67 2.73
N GLY A 99 -2.04 -9.38 1.69
CA GLY A 99 -1.79 -10.81 1.52
C GLY A 99 -0.29 -11.14 1.42
N ALA A 100 0.45 -10.35 0.65
CA ALA A 100 1.91 -10.48 0.55
C ALA A 100 2.59 -10.25 1.91
N ILE A 101 2.23 -9.19 2.63
CA ILE A 101 2.79 -8.90 3.96
C ILE A 101 2.52 -10.05 4.94
N TYR A 102 1.30 -10.58 4.98
CA TYR A 102 0.99 -11.73 5.85
C TYR A 102 1.77 -12.98 5.45
N PHE A 103 1.94 -13.23 4.15
CA PHE A 103 2.73 -14.35 3.64
C PHE A 103 4.19 -14.25 4.10
N GLU A 104 4.81 -13.08 3.97
CA GLU A 104 6.19 -12.84 4.40
C GLU A 104 6.36 -12.93 5.93
N LEU A 105 5.32 -12.59 6.69
CA LEU A 105 5.27 -12.78 8.14
C LEU A 105 4.93 -14.23 8.56
N ASN A 106 4.78 -15.15 7.60
CA ASN A 106 4.38 -16.54 7.81
C ASN A 106 3.00 -16.71 8.48
N GLU A 107 2.15 -15.70 8.39
CA GLU A 107 0.75 -15.72 8.83
C GLU A 107 -0.14 -16.20 7.68
N TYR A 108 0.03 -17.48 7.31
CA TYR A 108 -0.50 -18.04 6.06
C TYR A 108 -2.02 -18.04 5.96
N ASP A 109 -2.75 -18.26 7.05
CA ASP A 109 -4.22 -18.24 7.03
C ASP A 109 -4.74 -16.85 6.62
N ASN A 110 -4.18 -15.79 7.23
CA ASN A 110 -4.51 -14.42 6.86
C ASN A 110 -4.10 -14.12 5.41
N ALA A 111 -2.94 -14.60 4.97
CA ALA A 111 -2.49 -14.42 3.59
C ALA A 111 -3.49 -15.03 2.58
N LEU A 112 -4.02 -16.22 2.87
CA LEU A 112 -5.02 -16.89 2.02
C LEU A 112 -6.31 -16.08 1.91
N ASP A 113 -6.83 -15.54 3.01
CA ASP A 113 -8.06 -14.74 3.00
C ASP A 113 -7.92 -13.48 2.11
N PHE A 114 -6.77 -12.80 2.20
CA PHE A 114 -6.49 -11.64 1.36
C PHE A 114 -6.27 -12.01 -0.10
N PHE A 115 -5.52 -13.09 -0.38
CA PHE A 115 -5.33 -13.57 -1.74
C PHE A 115 -6.62 -14.11 -2.38
N GLU A 116 -7.52 -14.70 -1.61
CA GLU A 116 -8.87 -15.06 -2.06
C GLU A 116 -9.62 -13.81 -2.54
N THR A 117 -9.55 -12.71 -1.78
CA THR A 117 -10.16 -11.44 -2.19
C THR A 117 -9.55 -10.91 -3.49
N VAL A 118 -8.23 -11.01 -3.66
CA VAL A 118 -7.55 -10.64 -4.92
C VAL A 118 -8.04 -11.51 -6.08
N TYR A 119 -8.16 -12.82 -5.86
CA TYR A 119 -8.64 -13.76 -6.88
C TYR A 119 -10.11 -13.51 -7.25
N GLN A 120 -10.97 -13.18 -6.30
CA GLN A 120 -12.37 -12.83 -6.60
C GLN A 120 -12.48 -11.56 -7.45
N ARG A 121 -11.64 -10.56 -7.21
CA ARG A 121 -11.67 -9.26 -7.92
C ARG A 121 -10.95 -9.28 -9.27
N ALA A 122 -9.87 -10.07 -9.36
CA ALA A 122 -8.94 -9.99 -10.49
C ALA A 122 -8.52 -11.36 -11.04
N GLN A 123 -8.96 -12.46 -10.45
CA GLN A 123 -8.54 -13.82 -10.80
C GLN A 123 -7.00 -13.93 -10.80
N LYS A 124 -6.45 -14.77 -11.67
CA LYS A 124 -4.99 -14.92 -11.81
C LYS A 124 -4.29 -13.61 -12.22
N ARG A 125 -4.99 -12.68 -12.90
CA ARG A 125 -4.39 -11.41 -13.37
C ARG A 125 -3.90 -10.54 -12.21
N GLY A 126 -4.56 -10.64 -11.04
CA GLY A 126 -4.17 -9.89 -9.83
C GLY A 126 -2.81 -10.27 -9.25
N PHE A 127 -2.20 -11.36 -9.74
CA PHE A 127 -0.90 -11.86 -9.28
C PHE A 127 0.20 -11.72 -10.34
N GLN A 128 -0.14 -11.36 -11.59
CA GLN A 128 0.79 -11.47 -12.73
C GLN A 128 1.98 -10.52 -12.66
N GLU A 129 1.80 -9.35 -12.04
CA GLU A 129 2.83 -8.30 -11.94
C GLU A 129 3.75 -8.49 -10.73
N PHE A 130 3.50 -9.51 -9.90
CA PHE A 130 4.20 -9.72 -8.64
C PHE A 130 4.99 -11.03 -8.65
N ASP A 131 5.76 -11.26 -7.58
CA ASP A 131 6.51 -12.49 -7.40
C ASP A 131 5.58 -13.72 -7.51
N LYS A 132 5.99 -14.70 -8.32
CA LYS A 132 5.23 -15.90 -8.61
C LYS A 132 4.94 -16.71 -7.34
N LYS A 133 5.77 -16.59 -6.31
CA LYS A 133 5.60 -17.30 -5.02
C LYS A 133 4.22 -17.07 -4.42
N TYR A 134 3.64 -15.87 -4.56
CA TYR A 134 2.32 -15.56 -4.01
C TYR A 134 1.20 -16.32 -4.73
N TRP A 135 1.25 -16.36 -6.06
CA TRP A 135 0.30 -17.16 -6.84
C TRP A 135 0.48 -18.66 -6.61
N GLU A 136 1.72 -19.14 -6.57
CA GLU A 136 2.01 -20.55 -6.32
C GLU A 136 1.52 -20.99 -4.94
N PHE A 137 1.74 -20.17 -3.92
CA PHE A 137 1.20 -20.39 -2.58
C PHE A 137 -0.33 -20.44 -2.59
N TYR A 138 -0.98 -19.40 -3.11
CA TYR A 138 -2.45 -19.33 -3.09
C TYR A 138 -3.08 -20.46 -3.92
N SER A 139 -2.60 -20.70 -5.14
CA SER A 139 -3.17 -21.74 -6.03
C SER A 139 -3.06 -23.17 -5.49
N LYS A 140 -2.05 -23.47 -4.68
CA LYS A 140 -1.88 -24.79 -4.03
C LYS A 140 -2.74 -24.98 -2.78
N ASN A 141 -3.14 -23.90 -2.14
CA ASN A 141 -3.77 -23.92 -0.81
C ASN A 141 -5.22 -23.38 -0.82
N LYS A 142 -5.69 -22.81 -1.93
CA LYS A 142 -7.08 -22.42 -2.09
C LYS A 142 -7.99 -23.65 -2.04
N LYS A 143 -9.14 -23.50 -1.40
CA LYS A 143 -10.14 -24.56 -1.23
C LYS A 143 -10.94 -24.79 -2.50
#